data_AF-A0A1S1Q1Q7-F1
#
_entry.id   AF-A0A1S1Q1Q7-F1
#
_cell.length_a   1.000
_cell.length_b   1.000
_cell.length_c   1.000
_cell.angle_alpha   90.00
_cell.angle_beta   90.00
_cell.angle_gamma   90.00
#
_symmetry.space_group_name_H-M   'P 1'
#
loop_
_entity.id
_entity.type
_entity.pdbx_description
1 polymer ?
#
loop_
_entity_poly.entity_id
_entity_poly.type
_entity_poly.pdbx_seq_one_letter_code
_entity_poly.pdbx_strand_id
1 'polypeptide(L)'
;MEPVWNGMLTCDYERTRPQATPFEWDLYTRSLTRWPLILMNDPESYGRLRRSGIVDIPELVHHTITGRWHARLRNLDYVADLISRTVADRRAVALVLDACDAARRENDLAGLTAALATATTAFLRVNATHVVNWLLPEDRWERLLIDLLGSRESALTCLSALQLPTEPGHILATATAETDVLARRASAAARREAWTAAALVAAAGNDPTLTEVRALAAVLGWAADSEERRKELRERLLATARAWCEVTNANPDRITIEDLLGEDHHGPHQDDQPSGRV
;
A
#
# COMPACT_ATOMS: atom_id res chain seq x y z
N MET A 1 -1.60 12.59 16.92
CA MET A 1 -2.64 13.53 16.47
C MET A 1 -2.03 14.33 15.34
N GLU A 2 -2.38 14.04 14.09
CA GLU A 2 -1.87 14.79 12.94
C GLU A 2 -2.39 16.24 13.01
N PRO A 3 -1.60 17.25 12.62
CA PRO A 3 -2.06 18.64 12.64
C PRO A 3 -3.19 18.83 11.62
N VAL A 4 -4.42 19.02 12.12
CA VAL A 4 -5.58 19.40 11.31
C VAL A 4 -5.55 20.92 11.13
N TRP A 5 -5.40 21.40 9.90
CA TRP A 5 -5.51 22.82 9.59
C TRP A 5 -6.85 23.07 8.89
N ASN A 6 -7.72 23.88 9.50
CA ASN A 6 -9.03 24.24 8.95
C ASN A 6 -9.92 23.03 8.53
N GLY A 7 -9.88 21.93 9.29
CA GLY A 7 -10.66 20.72 8.97
C GLY A 7 -10.10 19.94 7.77
N MET A 8 -8.81 20.08 7.49
CA MET A 8 -8.11 19.41 6.40
C MET A 8 -6.88 18.65 6.91
N LEU A 9 -6.73 17.42 6.45
CA LEU A 9 -5.55 16.59 6.61
C LEU A 9 -4.76 16.64 5.30
N THR A 10 -3.47 16.95 5.35
CA THR A 10 -2.60 16.95 4.17
C THR A 10 -1.65 15.77 4.23
N CYS A 11 -1.77 14.87 3.25
CA CYS A 11 -0.76 13.86 3.00
C CYS A 11 0.33 14.45 2.10
N ASP A 12 1.55 14.55 2.63
CA ASP A 12 2.71 15.16 1.98
C ASP A 12 3.84 14.13 1.82
N TYR A 13 3.87 13.50 0.64
CA TYR A 13 4.92 12.57 0.25
C TYR A 13 6.21 13.26 -0.16
N GLU A 14 6.19 14.54 -0.55
CA GLU A 14 7.42 15.28 -0.81
C GLU A 14 8.23 15.43 0.49
N ARG A 15 7.54 15.74 1.60
CA ARG A 15 8.18 15.83 2.92
C ARG A 15 8.57 14.48 3.50
N THR A 16 7.71 13.47 3.38
CA THR A 16 7.96 12.14 3.98
C THR A 16 8.84 11.23 3.12
N ARG A 17 8.99 11.54 1.82
CA ARG A 17 9.83 10.83 0.86
C ARG A 17 10.58 11.84 -0.04
N PRO A 18 11.50 12.64 0.52
CA PRO A 18 12.19 13.70 -0.23
C PRO A 18 13.11 13.20 -1.34
N GLN A 19 13.40 11.89 -1.36
CA GLN A 19 14.26 11.24 -2.37
C GLN A 19 13.45 10.46 -3.43
N ALA A 20 12.11 10.48 -3.35
CA ALA A 20 11.28 9.80 -4.33
C ALA A 20 11.16 10.62 -5.61
N THR A 21 11.02 9.94 -6.75
CA THR A 21 10.84 10.59 -8.06
C THR A 21 9.38 11.06 -8.26
N PRO A 22 9.11 11.94 -9.25
CA PRO A 22 7.74 12.31 -9.60
C PRO A 22 6.85 11.09 -9.90
N PHE A 23 7.38 10.10 -10.62
CA PHE A 23 6.70 8.82 -10.86
C PHE A 23 6.29 8.12 -9.55
N GLU A 24 7.19 8.04 -8.56
CA GLU A 24 6.86 7.45 -7.25
C GLU A 24 5.76 8.25 -6.52
N TRP A 25 5.87 9.57 -6.50
CA TRP A 25 4.87 10.45 -5.90
C TRP A 25 3.49 10.29 -6.56
N ASP A 26 3.43 10.12 -7.88
CA ASP A 26 2.21 9.82 -8.61
C ASP A 26 1.62 8.48 -8.19
N LEU A 27 2.44 7.42 -8.10
CA LEU A 27 1.97 6.10 -7.65
C LEU A 27 1.34 6.18 -6.27
N TYR A 28 1.96 6.90 -5.34
CA TYR A 28 1.43 7.08 -4.00
C TYR A 28 0.12 7.88 -3.98
N THR A 29 0.08 9.02 -4.66
CA THR A 29 -1.09 9.91 -4.60
C THR A 29 -2.28 9.42 -5.41
N ARG A 30 -2.08 8.80 -6.58
CA ARG A 30 -3.16 8.14 -7.34
C ARG A 30 -3.72 6.93 -6.59
N SER A 31 -2.88 6.13 -5.93
CA SER A 31 -3.36 5.04 -5.07
C SER A 31 -4.10 5.55 -3.84
N LEU A 32 -3.61 6.62 -3.19
CA LEU A 32 -4.25 7.23 -2.03
C LEU A 32 -5.63 7.80 -2.35
N THR A 33 -5.81 8.45 -3.49
CA THR A 33 -7.12 9.02 -3.84
C THR A 33 -8.15 7.97 -4.25
N ARG A 34 -7.69 6.79 -4.72
CA ARG A 34 -8.53 5.70 -5.25
C ARG A 34 -8.68 4.50 -4.31
N TRP A 35 -8.05 4.47 -3.14
CA TRP A 35 -8.13 3.31 -2.24
C TRP A 35 -9.57 2.93 -1.84
N PRO A 36 -10.55 3.86 -1.65
CA PRO A 36 -11.91 3.46 -1.32
C PRO A 36 -12.54 2.65 -2.46
N LEU A 37 -12.30 3.04 -3.71
CA LEU A 37 -12.75 2.30 -4.88
C LEU A 37 -12.08 0.92 -4.95
N ILE A 38 -10.78 0.86 -4.74
CA ILE A 38 -10.01 -0.38 -4.90
C ILE A 38 -10.35 -1.40 -3.81
N LEU A 39 -10.39 -0.96 -2.55
CA LEU A 39 -10.51 -1.85 -1.40
C LEU A 39 -11.97 -2.06 -0.99
N MET A 40 -12.80 -1.01 -1.10
CA MET A 40 -14.21 -1.03 -0.68
C MET A 40 -15.21 -1.04 -1.84
N ASN A 41 -14.78 -0.95 -3.10
CA ASN A 41 -15.68 -0.69 -4.23
C ASN A 41 -16.54 0.57 -4.02
N ASP A 42 -15.99 1.57 -3.33
CA ASP A 42 -16.64 2.85 -3.06
C ASP A 42 -16.17 3.90 -4.09
N PRO A 43 -17.05 4.46 -4.94
CA PRO A 43 -16.62 5.40 -5.97
C PRO A 43 -16.17 6.75 -5.41
N GLU A 44 -16.40 7.04 -4.13
CA GLU A 44 -15.99 8.30 -3.50
C GLU A 44 -14.47 8.40 -3.40
N SER A 45 -13.90 9.53 -3.86
CA SER A 45 -12.47 9.77 -3.73
C SER A 45 -12.11 10.17 -2.31
N TYR A 46 -11.02 9.60 -1.79
CA TYR A 46 -10.59 9.86 -0.41
C TYR A 46 -10.10 11.28 -0.16
N GLY A 47 -9.69 11.99 -1.21
CA GLY A 47 -9.17 13.34 -1.11
C GLY A 47 -8.97 13.96 -2.47
N ARG A 48 -8.58 15.23 -2.48
CA ARG A 48 -8.29 15.97 -3.70
C ARG A 48 -6.79 16.00 -3.95
N LEU A 49 -6.38 15.54 -5.13
CA LEU A 49 -5.00 15.71 -5.59
C LEU A 49 -4.73 17.20 -5.82
N ARG A 50 -3.74 17.76 -5.13
CA ARG A 50 -3.26 19.13 -5.38
C ARG A 50 -2.18 19.13 -6.45
N ARG A 51 -1.23 18.21 -6.32
CA ARG A 51 -0.19 17.86 -7.29
C ARG A 51 0.40 16.51 -6.92
N SER A 52 1.21 15.93 -7.79
CA SER A 52 2.00 14.73 -7.49
C SER A 52 2.69 14.87 -6.14
N GLY A 53 2.49 13.88 -5.26
CA GLY A 53 3.08 13.87 -3.92
C GLY A 53 2.26 14.56 -2.83
N ILE A 54 1.23 15.36 -3.17
CA ILE A 54 0.45 16.10 -2.18
C ILE A 54 -1.07 15.92 -2.39
N VAL A 55 -1.75 15.38 -1.37
CA VAL A 55 -3.20 15.18 -1.36
C VAL A 55 -3.81 15.87 -0.14
N ASP A 56 -4.85 16.65 -0.38
CA ASP A 56 -5.65 17.29 0.67
C ASP A 56 -6.93 16.47 0.92
N ILE A 57 -7.15 16.10 2.17
CA ILE A 57 -8.23 15.21 2.61
C ILE A 57 -9.12 16.02 3.57
N PRO A 58 -10.37 16.35 3.18
CA PRO A 58 -11.32 16.96 4.11
C PRO A 58 -11.56 16.02 5.31
N GLU A 59 -11.55 16.56 6.52
CA GLU A 59 -11.69 15.78 7.75
C GLU A 59 -13.01 14.99 7.78
N LEU A 60 -14.11 15.57 7.29
CA LEU A 60 -15.40 14.87 7.20
C LEU A 60 -15.33 13.65 6.27
N VAL A 61 -14.61 13.78 5.15
CA VAL A 61 -14.40 12.69 4.18
C VAL A 61 -13.56 11.59 4.84
N HIS A 62 -12.48 11.97 5.55
CA HIS A 62 -11.65 11.05 6.33
C HIS A 62 -12.48 10.24 7.33
N HIS A 63 -13.22 10.89 8.22
CA HIS A 63 -14.02 10.21 9.25
C HIS A 63 -15.11 9.32 8.64
N THR A 64 -15.78 9.79 7.58
CA THR A 64 -16.86 9.04 6.93
C THR A 64 -16.33 7.77 6.25
N ILE A 65 -15.26 7.90 5.46
CA ILE A 65 -14.68 6.77 4.73
C ILE A 65 -14.02 5.79 5.71
N THR A 66 -13.24 6.27 6.68
CA THR A 66 -12.59 5.38 7.67
C THR A 66 -13.60 4.68 8.58
N GLY A 67 -14.69 5.34 8.97
CA GLY A 67 -15.79 4.71 9.70
C GLY A 67 -16.43 3.56 8.91
N ARG A 68 -16.73 3.75 7.62
CA ARG A 68 -17.25 2.70 6.74
C ARG A 68 -16.24 1.56 6.55
N TRP A 69 -14.96 1.89 6.40
CA TRP A 69 -13.88 0.92 6.31
C TRP A 69 -13.81 0.05 7.57
N HIS A 70 -13.78 0.66 8.76
CA HIS A 70 -13.74 -0.05 10.04
C HIS A 70 -14.97 -0.93 10.26
N ALA A 71 -16.15 -0.49 9.79
CA ALA A 71 -17.36 -1.31 9.85
C ALA A 71 -17.24 -2.56 8.97
N ARG A 72 -16.70 -2.42 7.75
CA ARG A 72 -16.49 -3.56 6.85
C ARG A 72 -15.46 -4.55 7.36
N LEU A 73 -14.38 -4.08 7.98
CA LEU A 73 -13.35 -4.94 8.58
C LEU A 73 -13.86 -5.83 9.72
N ARG A 74 -15.07 -5.61 10.24
CA ARG A 74 -15.71 -6.51 11.22
C ARG A 74 -16.38 -7.72 10.57
N ASN A 75 -16.61 -7.69 9.26
CA ASN A 75 -17.27 -8.76 8.53
C ASN A 75 -16.23 -9.73 7.95
N LEU A 76 -16.25 -10.99 8.42
CA LEU A 76 -15.30 -12.01 7.99
C LEU A 76 -15.39 -12.34 6.49
N ASP A 77 -16.59 -12.33 5.90
CA ASP A 77 -16.76 -12.59 4.47
C ASP A 77 -16.13 -11.48 3.64
N TYR A 78 -16.30 -10.24 4.08
CA TYR A 78 -15.65 -9.09 3.44
C TYR A 78 -14.13 -9.17 3.57
N VAL A 79 -13.62 -9.50 4.77
CA VAL A 79 -12.17 -9.65 4.99
C VAL A 79 -11.61 -10.77 4.10
N ALA A 80 -12.28 -11.92 4.00
CA ALA A 80 -11.86 -13.01 3.14
C ALA A 80 -11.85 -12.62 1.64
N ASP A 81 -12.89 -11.94 1.16
CA ASP A 81 -12.95 -11.40 -0.21
C ASP A 81 -11.82 -10.39 -0.47
N LEU A 82 -11.62 -9.43 0.43
CA LEU A 82 -10.56 -8.42 0.34
C LEU A 82 -9.18 -9.08 0.22
N ILE A 83 -8.88 -10.06 1.08
CA ILE A 83 -7.62 -10.81 1.04
C ILE A 83 -7.47 -11.50 -0.31
N SER A 84 -8.50 -12.22 -0.76
CA SER A 84 -8.49 -12.94 -2.04
C SER A 84 -8.23 -12.00 -3.24
N ARG A 85 -8.97 -10.90 -3.34
CA ARG A 85 -8.83 -9.91 -4.42
C ARG A 85 -7.44 -9.27 -4.44
N THR A 86 -6.93 -8.88 -3.28
CA THR A 86 -5.61 -8.23 -3.20
C THR A 86 -4.45 -9.21 -3.42
N VAL A 87 -4.59 -10.48 -3.07
CA VAL A 87 -3.65 -11.54 -3.47
C VAL A 87 -3.64 -11.68 -5.00
N ALA A 88 -4.81 -11.68 -5.64
CA ALA A 88 -4.91 -11.76 -7.10
C ALA A 88 -4.26 -10.54 -7.77
N ASP A 89 -4.52 -9.33 -7.28
CA ASP A 89 -3.89 -8.09 -7.78
C ASP A 89 -2.36 -8.16 -7.69
N ARG A 90 -1.80 -8.67 -6.58
CA ARG A 90 -0.34 -8.85 -6.43
C ARG A 90 0.24 -9.84 -7.43
N ARG A 91 -0.45 -10.96 -7.69
CA ARG A 91 -0.03 -11.95 -8.70
C ARG A 91 -0.08 -11.36 -10.10
N ALA A 92 -1.13 -10.62 -10.42
CA ALA A 92 -1.28 -9.97 -11.73
C ALA A 92 -0.13 -9.00 -12.00
N VAL A 93 0.23 -8.14 -11.02
CA VAL A 93 1.38 -7.24 -11.17
C VAL A 93 2.69 -8.01 -11.36
N ALA A 94 2.92 -9.06 -10.58
CA ALA A 94 4.13 -9.87 -10.71
C ALA A 94 4.28 -10.47 -12.12
N LEU A 95 3.20 -11.02 -12.68
CA LEU A 95 3.18 -11.58 -14.03
C LEU A 95 3.49 -10.53 -15.11
N VAL A 96 2.94 -9.32 -14.97
CA VAL A 96 3.21 -8.24 -15.94
C VAL A 96 4.64 -7.73 -15.82
N LEU A 97 5.21 -7.69 -14.61
CA LEU A 97 6.64 -7.38 -14.43
C LEU A 97 7.55 -8.46 -15.02
N ASP A 98 7.17 -9.74 -14.93
CA ASP A 98 7.89 -10.82 -15.61
C ASP A 98 7.86 -10.65 -17.14
N ALA A 99 6.75 -10.14 -17.70
CA ALA A 99 6.65 -9.79 -19.11
C ALA A 99 7.55 -8.60 -19.48
N CYS A 100 7.71 -7.60 -18.59
CA CYS A 100 8.68 -6.52 -18.79
C CYS A 100 10.12 -7.08 -18.86
N ASP A 101 10.46 -8.01 -17.97
CA ASP A 101 11.77 -8.66 -17.96
C ASP A 101 12.01 -9.52 -19.22
N ALA A 102 10.98 -10.18 -19.74
CA ALA A 102 11.05 -10.90 -21.01
C ALA A 102 11.30 -9.95 -22.19
N ALA A 103 10.48 -8.90 -22.35
CA ALA A 103 10.63 -7.92 -23.43
C ALA A 103 12.00 -7.24 -23.40
N ARG A 104 12.52 -6.92 -22.20
CA ARG A 104 13.87 -6.38 -22.04
C ARG A 104 14.96 -7.35 -22.52
N ARG A 105 14.87 -8.64 -22.19
CA ARG A 105 15.84 -9.65 -22.66
C ARG A 105 15.82 -9.83 -24.16
N GLU A 106 14.66 -9.63 -24.79
CA GLU A 106 14.47 -9.75 -26.23
C GLU A 106 14.80 -8.44 -26.98
N ASN A 107 15.17 -7.37 -26.27
CA ASN A 107 15.33 -6.01 -26.80
C ASN A 107 14.07 -5.49 -27.52
N ASP A 108 12.88 -5.94 -27.10
CA ASP A 108 11.60 -5.46 -27.60
C ASP A 108 11.16 -4.20 -26.81
N LEU A 109 11.55 -3.03 -27.32
CA LEU A 109 11.21 -1.75 -26.69
C LEU A 109 9.69 -1.47 -26.69
N ALA A 110 8.98 -1.89 -27.74
CA ALA A 110 7.54 -1.68 -27.84
C ALA A 110 6.80 -2.54 -26.81
N GLY A 111 7.18 -3.82 -26.71
CA GLY A 111 6.68 -4.75 -25.69
C GLY A 111 7.01 -4.27 -24.27
N LEU A 112 8.24 -3.79 -24.02
CA LEU A 112 8.65 -3.26 -22.72
C LEU A 112 7.78 -2.05 -22.32
N THR A 113 7.57 -1.11 -23.24
CA THR A 113 6.77 0.10 -22.99
C THR A 113 5.32 -0.26 -22.64
N ALA A 114 4.69 -1.13 -23.44
CA ALA A 114 3.31 -1.58 -23.21
C ALA A 114 3.16 -2.38 -21.90
N ALA A 115 4.12 -3.26 -21.61
CA ALA A 115 4.13 -4.05 -20.38
C ALA A 115 4.34 -3.14 -19.15
N LEU A 116 5.22 -2.15 -19.22
CA LEU A 116 5.47 -1.20 -18.13
C LEU A 116 4.24 -0.32 -17.84
N ALA A 117 3.53 0.15 -18.87
CA ALA A 117 2.28 0.87 -18.73
C ALA A 117 1.20 0.02 -18.01
N THR A 118 1.11 -1.26 -18.42
CA THR A 118 0.20 -2.23 -17.81
C THR A 118 0.58 -2.51 -16.36
N ALA A 119 1.87 -2.70 -16.07
CA ALA A 119 2.39 -2.93 -14.72
C ALA A 119 2.11 -1.74 -13.81
N THR A 120 2.30 -0.53 -14.31
CA THR A 120 2.00 0.73 -13.60
C THR A 120 0.54 0.80 -13.20
N THR A 121 -0.37 0.56 -14.16
CA THR A 121 -1.82 0.57 -13.90
C THR A 121 -2.22 -0.50 -12.88
N ALA A 122 -1.72 -1.73 -13.04
CA ALA A 122 -2.01 -2.82 -12.12
C ALA A 122 -1.43 -2.56 -10.72
N PHE A 123 -0.24 -1.97 -10.64
CA PHE A 123 0.43 -1.67 -9.38
C PHE A 123 -0.32 -0.62 -8.56
N LEU A 124 -1.10 0.29 -9.16
CA LEU A 124 -1.93 1.23 -8.40
C LEU A 124 -2.89 0.51 -7.43
N ARG A 125 -3.39 -0.67 -7.81
CA ARG A 125 -4.29 -1.48 -6.97
C ARG A 125 -3.54 -2.10 -5.79
N VAL A 126 -2.34 -2.62 -6.05
CA VAL A 126 -1.47 -3.15 -5.00
C VAL A 126 -1.02 -2.02 -4.07
N ASN A 127 -0.66 -0.86 -4.60
CA ASN A 127 -0.14 0.26 -3.83
C ASN A 127 -1.22 0.96 -2.98
N ALA A 128 -2.50 0.81 -3.30
CA ALA A 128 -3.60 1.26 -2.43
C ALA A 128 -3.56 0.59 -1.05
N THR A 129 -3.01 -0.62 -0.93
CA THR A 129 -2.83 -1.30 0.37
C THR A 129 -1.83 -0.58 1.29
N HIS A 130 -0.95 0.28 0.75
CA HIS A 130 -0.03 1.09 1.57
C HIS A 130 -0.77 1.95 2.59
N VAL A 131 -1.88 2.54 2.15
CA VAL A 131 -2.71 3.46 2.95
C VAL A 131 -3.39 2.72 4.10
N VAL A 132 -3.65 1.43 3.91
CA VAL A 132 -4.37 0.62 4.89
C VAL A 132 -3.59 0.48 6.18
N ASN A 133 -2.25 0.39 6.11
CA ASN A 133 -1.40 0.32 7.29
C ASN A 133 -1.50 1.54 8.21
N TRP A 134 -2.12 2.63 7.76
CA TRP A 134 -2.36 3.83 8.57
C TRP A 134 -3.80 3.95 9.05
N LEU A 135 -4.74 3.23 8.42
CA LEU A 135 -6.17 3.39 8.63
C LEU A 135 -6.80 2.18 9.33
N LEU A 136 -6.00 1.24 9.86
CA LEU A 136 -6.50 0.15 10.69
C LEU A 136 -7.04 0.70 12.03
N PRO A 137 -8.10 0.10 12.60
CA PRO A 137 -8.67 0.55 13.87
C PRO A 137 -7.83 0.07 15.08
N GLU A 138 -6.53 0.40 15.09
CA GLU A 138 -5.55 -0.08 16.07
C GLU A 138 -5.97 0.25 17.51
N ASP A 139 -6.42 1.48 17.80
CA ASP A 139 -6.89 1.88 19.13
C ASP A 139 -8.06 1.03 19.66
N ARG A 140 -8.92 0.55 18.76
CA ARG A 140 -10.04 -0.32 19.14
C ARG A 140 -9.54 -1.74 19.39
N TRP A 141 -8.66 -2.23 18.53
CA TRP A 141 -8.07 -3.55 18.65
C TRP A 141 -7.15 -3.68 19.87
N GLU A 142 -6.38 -2.64 20.21
CA GLU A 142 -5.60 -2.58 21.45
C GLU A 142 -6.51 -2.71 22.66
N ARG A 143 -7.62 -1.94 22.72
CA ARG A 143 -8.60 -2.04 23.82
C ARG A 143 -9.22 -3.43 23.93
N LEU A 144 -9.65 -4.01 22.81
CA LEU A 144 -10.17 -5.37 22.77
C LEU A 144 -9.15 -6.38 23.34
N LEU A 145 -7.89 -6.27 22.94
CA LEU A 145 -6.84 -7.18 23.39
C LEU A 145 -6.42 -6.92 24.84
N ILE A 146 -6.52 -5.68 25.35
CA ILE A 146 -6.34 -5.37 26.77
C ILE A 146 -7.39 -6.11 27.60
N ASP A 147 -8.65 -6.00 27.19
CA ASP A 147 -9.77 -6.64 27.89
C ASP A 147 -9.65 -8.17 27.90
N LEU A 148 -9.13 -8.75 26.80
CA LEU A 148 -8.95 -10.21 26.67
C LEU A 148 -7.69 -10.75 27.35
N LEU A 149 -6.57 -10.04 27.26
CA LEU A 149 -5.27 -10.52 27.71
C LEU A 149 -4.88 -9.98 29.10
N GLY A 150 -5.70 -9.12 29.68
CA GLY A 150 -5.58 -8.62 31.05
C GLY A 150 -4.51 -7.55 31.26
N SER A 151 -3.75 -7.16 30.23
CA SER A 151 -2.76 -6.09 30.33
C SER A 151 -2.49 -5.41 28.99
N ARG A 152 -2.07 -4.14 29.07
CA ARG A 152 -1.60 -3.36 27.91
C ARG A 152 -0.35 -3.95 27.27
N GLU A 153 0.58 -4.45 28.07
CA GLU A 153 1.82 -5.06 27.58
C GLU A 153 1.53 -6.30 26.72
N SER A 154 0.65 -7.20 27.19
CA SER A 154 0.22 -8.38 26.43
C SER A 154 -0.52 -7.99 25.15
N ALA A 155 -1.38 -6.97 25.21
CA ALA A 155 -2.11 -6.47 24.04
C ALA A 155 -1.16 -5.94 22.96
N LEU A 156 -0.20 -5.09 23.33
CA LEU A 156 0.79 -4.55 22.40
C LEU A 156 1.71 -5.63 21.84
N THR A 157 2.08 -6.62 22.66
CA THR A 157 2.89 -7.77 22.21
C THR A 157 2.12 -8.62 21.20
N CYS A 158 0.83 -8.86 21.46
CA CYS A 158 -0.06 -9.55 20.55
C CYS A 158 -0.21 -8.79 19.22
N LEU A 159 -0.55 -7.50 19.25
CA LEU A 159 -0.65 -6.66 18.04
C LEU A 159 0.63 -6.71 17.20
N SER A 160 1.78 -6.53 17.85
CA SER A 160 3.09 -6.56 17.19
C SER A 160 3.40 -7.92 16.57
N ALA A 161 2.96 -9.02 17.20
CA ALA A 161 3.13 -10.36 16.67
C ALA A 161 2.21 -10.63 15.47
N LEU A 162 0.97 -10.12 15.51
CA LEU A 162 0.00 -10.25 14.42
C LEU A 162 0.35 -9.43 13.18
N GLN A 163 1.14 -8.35 13.34
CA GLN A 163 1.67 -7.53 12.25
C GLN A 163 2.95 -8.11 11.60
N LEU A 164 3.35 -9.34 11.94
CA LEU A 164 4.44 -10.01 11.25
C LEU A 164 3.95 -10.66 9.95
N PRO A 165 4.63 -10.44 8.81
CA PRO A 165 4.29 -11.11 7.57
C PRO A 165 4.61 -12.61 7.66
N THR A 166 3.89 -13.39 6.86
CA THR A 166 4.06 -14.83 6.68
C THR A 166 5.42 -15.16 6.08
N GLU A 167 5.89 -14.31 5.17
CA GLU A 167 7.21 -14.41 4.55
C GLU A 167 7.98 -13.09 4.73
N PRO A 168 8.67 -12.89 5.87
CA PRO A 168 9.42 -11.66 6.12
C PRO A 168 10.70 -11.63 5.26
N GLY A 169 10.61 -11.05 4.07
CA GLY A 169 11.71 -10.80 3.14
C GLY A 169 12.50 -9.55 3.54
N HIS A 170 12.01 -8.39 3.12
CA HIS A 170 12.52 -7.04 3.35
C HIS A 170 12.63 -6.67 4.83
N ILE A 171 11.70 -7.10 5.69
CA ILE A 171 11.77 -6.79 7.13
C ILE A 171 12.99 -7.45 7.80
N LEU A 172 13.42 -8.62 7.32
CA LEU A 172 14.54 -9.36 7.92
C LEU A 172 15.84 -9.29 7.09
N ALA A 173 15.77 -8.92 5.81
CA ALA A 173 16.94 -8.78 4.93
C ALA A 173 17.89 -7.63 5.33
N THR A 174 17.45 -6.72 6.20
CA THR A 174 18.29 -5.63 6.73
C THR A 174 19.32 -6.10 7.77
N ALA A 175 19.33 -7.38 8.17
CA ALA A 175 20.23 -7.87 9.21
C ALA A 175 20.78 -9.29 8.94
N THR A 176 22.03 -9.33 8.44
CA THR A 176 23.03 -10.43 8.54
C THR A 176 22.73 -11.78 7.85
N ALA A 177 23.75 -12.67 7.85
CA ALA A 177 23.91 -13.89 7.03
C ALA A 177 22.66 -14.78 6.87
N GLU A 178 22.51 -15.40 5.68
CA GLU A 178 21.32 -16.14 5.22
C GLU A 178 20.74 -17.17 6.21
N THR A 179 21.59 -17.86 6.98
CA THR A 179 21.17 -18.86 7.98
C THR A 179 20.40 -18.26 9.16
N ASP A 180 20.73 -17.03 9.55
CA ASP A 180 20.05 -16.29 10.63
C ASP A 180 18.67 -15.79 10.18
N VAL A 181 18.52 -15.45 8.89
CA VAL A 181 17.26 -15.00 8.31
C VAL A 181 16.18 -16.09 8.37
N LEU A 182 16.50 -17.34 8.00
CA LEU A 182 15.53 -18.44 8.05
C LEU A 182 15.06 -18.75 9.49
N ALA A 183 15.98 -18.74 10.46
CA ALA A 183 15.64 -18.95 11.87
C ALA A 183 14.74 -17.84 12.42
N ARG A 184 15.03 -16.58 12.07
CA ARG A 184 14.20 -15.42 12.44
C ARG A 184 12.80 -15.48 11.81
N ARG A 185 12.69 -15.93 10.55
CA ARG A 185 11.39 -16.15 9.89
C ARG A 185 10.56 -17.20 10.63
N ALA A 186 11.15 -18.34 10.95
CA ALA A 186 10.46 -19.40 11.69
C ALA A 186 10.02 -18.91 13.08
N SER A 187 10.88 -18.18 13.79
CA SER A 187 10.55 -17.59 15.08
C SER A 187 9.41 -16.57 14.99
N ALA A 188 9.40 -15.70 13.98
CA ALA A 188 8.35 -14.74 13.74
C ALA A 188 6.99 -15.43 13.46
N ALA A 189 6.98 -16.44 12.60
CA ALA A 189 5.79 -17.22 12.29
C ALA A 189 5.23 -17.92 13.54
N ALA A 190 6.09 -18.61 14.31
CA ALA A 190 5.70 -19.29 15.54
C ALA A 190 5.13 -18.30 16.58
N ARG A 191 5.74 -17.11 16.72
CA ARG A 191 5.27 -16.07 17.63
C ARG A 191 3.88 -15.56 17.23
N ARG A 192 3.63 -15.35 15.93
CA ARG A 192 2.32 -14.95 15.41
C ARG A 192 1.26 -16.02 15.69
N GLU A 193 1.57 -17.28 15.41
CA GLU A 193 0.65 -18.40 15.66
C GLU A 193 0.30 -18.52 17.15
N ALA A 194 1.30 -18.43 18.04
CA ALA A 194 1.09 -18.49 19.48
C ALA A 194 0.17 -17.37 19.99
N TRP A 195 0.42 -16.12 19.58
CA TRP A 195 -0.42 -14.99 19.99
C TRP A 195 -1.81 -14.99 19.36
N THR A 196 -1.93 -15.47 18.12
CA THR A 196 -3.24 -15.71 17.49
C THR A 196 -4.05 -16.72 18.31
N ALA A 197 -3.44 -17.86 18.65
CA ALA A 197 -4.10 -18.89 19.45
C ALA A 197 -4.48 -18.37 20.85
N ALA A 198 -3.58 -17.64 21.52
CA ALA A 198 -3.86 -17.06 22.83
C ALA A 198 -5.06 -16.09 22.80
N ALA A 199 -5.12 -15.19 21.82
CA ALA A 199 -6.23 -14.25 21.67
C ALA A 199 -7.56 -14.97 21.36
N LEU A 200 -7.54 -16.01 20.51
CA LEU A 200 -8.73 -16.81 20.20
C LEU A 200 -9.24 -17.61 21.40
N VAL A 201 -8.33 -18.18 22.20
CA VAL A 201 -8.68 -18.88 23.44
C VAL A 201 -9.23 -17.91 24.48
N ALA A 202 -8.63 -16.73 24.63
CA ALA A 202 -9.13 -15.69 25.54
C ALA A 202 -10.54 -15.21 25.15
N ALA A 203 -10.85 -15.18 23.85
CA ALA A 203 -12.17 -14.83 23.34
C ALA A 203 -13.18 -16.00 23.38
N ALA A 204 -12.76 -17.21 23.76
CA ALA A 204 -13.62 -18.38 23.77
C ALA A 204 -14.78 -18.19 24.75
N GLY A 205 -16.00 -18.54 24.30
CA GLY A 205 -17.23 -18.35 25.09
C GLY A 205 -17.98 -17.05 24.82
N ASN A 206 -17.46 -16.16 23.97
CA ASN A 206 -18.18 -15.00 23.45
C ASN A 206 -18.08 -14.95 21.92
N ASP A 207 -19.10 -15.44 21.23
CA ASP A 207 -19.11 -15.57 19.76
C ASP A 207 -18.88 -14.25 19.01
N PRO A 208 -19.50 -13.11 19.40
CA PRO A 208 -19.15 -11.80 18.85
C PRO A 208 -17.68 -11.44 19.00
N THR A 209 -17.12 -11.60 20.20
CA THR A 209 -15.71 -11.27 20.46
C THR A 209 -14.76 -12.21 19.71
N LEU A 210 -15.08 -13.51 19.65
CA LEU A 210 -14.31 -14.48 18.89
C LEU A 210 -14.30 -14.14 17.39
N THR A 211 -15.44 -13.71 16.84
CA THR A 211 -15.54 -13.24 15.45
C THR A 211 -14.68 -12.01 15.21
N GLU A 212 -14.70 -11.06 16.15
CA GLU A 212 -13.88 -9.84 16.05
C GLU A 212 -12.37 -10.15 16.12
N VAL A 213 -11.93 -11.05 17.01
CA VAL A 213 -10.53 -11.48 17.09
C VAL A 213 -10.09 -12.20 15.82
N ARG A 214 -10.93 -13.04 15.23
CA ARG A 214 -10.65 -13.68 13.93
C ARG A 214 -10.45 -12.64 12.82
N ALA A 215 -11.33 -11.64 12.76
CA ALA A 215 -11.23 -10.59 11.76
C ALA A 215 -9.96 -9.75 11.97
N LEU A 216 -9.67 -9.34 13.21
CA LEU A 216 -8.46 -8.63 13.61
C LEU A 216 -7.20 -9.40 13.17
N ALA A 217 -7.09 -10.69 13.53
CA ALA A 217 -5.91 -11.49 13.22
C ALA A 217 -5.72 -11.65 11.71
N ALA A 218 -6.80 -11.89 10.96
CA ALA A 218 -6.77 -12.01 9.50
C ALA A 218 -6.35 -10.69 8.84
N VAL A 219 -6.89 -9.55 9.28
CA VAL A 219 -6.59 -8.24 8.70
C VAL A 219 -5.15 -7.82 9.02
N LEU A 220 -4.66 -8.00 10.24
CA LEU A 220 -3.28 -7.66 10.60
C LEU A 220 -2.27 -8.51 9.82
N GLY A 221 -2.51 -9.82 9.70
CA GLY A 221 -1.66 -10.71 8.90
C GLY A 221 -1.66 -10.30 7.42
N TRP A 222 -2.84 -10.01 6.87
CA TRP A 222 -2.98 -9.53 5.49
C TRP A 222 -2.29 -8.18 5.25
N ALA A 223 -2.40 -7.23 6.19
CA ALA A 223 -1.79 -5.91 6.07
C ALA A 223 -0.26 -6.03 6.03
N ALA A 224 0.31 -6.87 6.90
CA ALA A 224 1.74 -7.17 6.93
C ALA A 224 2.22 -7.82 5.62
N ASP A 225 1.53 -8.86 5.15
CA ASP A 225 1.86 -9.55 3.89
C ASP A 225 1.73 -8.62 2.67
N SER A 226 0.72 -7.76 2.70
CA SER A 226 0.47 -6.80 1.62
C SER A 226 1.56 -5.74 1.57
N GLU A 227 1.99 -5.20 2.71
CA GLU A 227 3.08 -4.21 2.78
C GLU A 227 4.41 -4.78 2.29
N GLU A 228 4.72 -5.99 2.74
CA GLU A 228 5.93 -6.72 2.37
C GLU A 228 5.98 -6.93 0.85
N ARG A 229 4.94 -7.54 0.28
CA ARG A 229 4.89 -7.84 -1.15
C ARG A 229 4.73 -6.59 -2.01
N ARG A 230 4.07 -5.55 -1.50
CA ARG A 230 3.98 -4.23 -2.17
C ARG A 230 5.35 -3.58 -2.30
N LYS A 231 6.21 -3.64 -1.26
CA LYS A 231 7.57 -3.10 -1.33
C LYS A 231 8.40 -3.79 -2.41
N GLU A 232 8.36 -5.12 -2.45
CA GLU A 232 9.05 -5.92 -3.47
C GLU A 232 8.61 -5.52 -4.89
N LEU A 233 7.29 -5.53 -5.13
CA LEU A 233 6.74 -5.21 -6.45
C LEU A 233 7.01 -3.75 -6.85
N ARG A 234 7.03 -2.82 -5.88
CA ARG A 234 7.42 -1.42 -6.10
C ARG A 234 8.86 -1.35 -6.57
N GLU A 235 9.78 -2.00 -5.87
CA GLU A 235 11.22 -1.95 -6.20
C GLU A 235 11.48 -2.52 -7.59
N ARG A 236 10.82 -3.64 -7.95
CA ARG A 236 10.85 -4.19 -9.30
C ARG A 236 10.32 -3.20 -10.33
N LEU A 237 9.14 -2.61 -10.10
CA LEU A 237 8.55 -1.63 -11.01
C LEU A 237 9.47 -0.42 -11.24
N LEU A 238 10.05 0.12 -10.17
CA LEU A 238 10.97 1.27 -10.26
C LEU A 238 12.26 0.92 -10.98
N ALA A 239 12.81 -0.27 -10.77
CA ALA A 239 13.96 -0.76 -11.51
C ALA A 239 13.65 -0.91 -13.01
N THR A 240 12.48 -1.46 -13.35
CA THR A 240 12.01 -1.57 -14.75
C THR A 240 11.82 -0.20 -15.38
N ALA A 241 11.21 0.76 -14.68
CA ALA A 241 11.03 2.12 -15.19
C ALA A 241 12.36 2.83 -15.46
N ARG A 242 13.37 2.66 -14.59
CA ARG A 242 14.72 3.17 -14.82
C ARG A 242 15.38 2.54 -16.04
N ALA A 243 15.30 1.22 -16.18
CA ALA A 243 15.84 0.52 -17.35
C ALA A 243 15.14 0.97 -18.65
N TRP A 244 13.84 1.22 -18.61
CA TRP A 244 13.11 1.79 -19.75
C TRP A 244 13.63 3.20 -20.09
N CYS A 245 13.84 4.07 -19.09
CA CYS A 245 14.41 5.41 -19.31
C CYS A 245 15.80 5.37 -19.96
N GLU A 246 16.65 4.44 -19.54
CA GLU A 246 17.99 4.25 -20.13
C GLU A 246 17.91 3.92 -21.63
N VAL A 247 16.97 3.08 -22.04
CA VAL A 247 16.81 2.66 -23.45
C VAL A 247 16.11 3.74 -24.29
N THR A 248 15.21 4.53 -23.71
CA THR A 248 14.50 5.61 -24.40
C THR A 248 15.21 6.97 -24.33
N ASN A 249 16.34 7.05 -23.60
CA ASN A 249 17.03 8.30 -23.27
C ASN A 249 16.13 9.33 -22.55
N ALA A 250 15.13 8.84 -21.80
CA ALA A 250 14.29 9.67 -20.94
C ALA A 250 15.00 9.97 -19.61
N ASN A 251 14.68 11.10 -18.98
CA ASN A 251 15.23 11.43 -17.67
C ASN A 251 14.37 10.77 -16.55
N PRO A 252 14.93 9.83 -15.76
CA PRO A 252 14.17 9.14 -14.71
C PRO A 252 13.64 10.08 -13.61
N ASP A 253 14.23 11.27 -13.44
CA ASP A 253 13.80 12.27 -12.45
C ASP A 253 12.63 13.13 -12.95
N ARG A 254 12.17 12.92 -14.19
CA ARG A 254 11.10 13.72 -14.82
C ARG A 254 9.91 12.90 -15.27
N ILE A 255 10.04 11.58 -15.37
CA ILE A 255 8.93 10.73 -15.80
C ILE A 255 7.81 10.72 -14.76
N THR A 256 6.58 10.68 -15.26
CA THR A 256 5.31 10.61 -14.54
C THR A 256 4.58 9.34 -14.94
N ILE A 257 3.43 9.05 -14.31
CA ILE A 257 2.57 7.96 -14.78
C ILE A 257 2.00 8.27 -16.18
N GLU A 258 1.71 9.54 -16.48
CA GLU A 258 1.11 9.96 -17.76
C GLU A 258 2.02 9.66 -18.94
N ASP A 259 3.33 9.90 -18.77
CA ASP A 259 4.36 9.59 -19.78
C ASP A 259 4.35 8.10 -20.18
N LEU A 260 4.03 7.21 -19.24
CA LEU A 260 3.99 5.76 -19.48
C LEU A 260 2.63 5.29 -20.03
N LEU A 261 1.54 5.99 -19.70
CA LEU A 261 0.20 5.63 -20.16
C LEU A 261 -0.13 6.20 -21.55
N GLY A 262 0.66 7.14 -22.06
CA GLY A 262 0.38 7.82 -23.32
C GLY A 262 -0.89 8.67 -23.25
N GLU A 263 -1.22 9.19 -22.06
CA GLU A 263 -2.30 10.15 -21.89
C GLU A 263 -1.82 11.48 -22.50
N ASP A 264 -2.29 11.80 -23.72
CA ASP A 264 -1.93 13.03 -24.43
C ASP A 264 -2.10 14.26 -23.51
N HIS A 265 -1.03 15.02 -23.32
CA HIS A 265 -1.11 16.34 -22.70
C HIS A 265 -1.97 17.27 -23.58
N HIS A 266 -3.28 17.32 -23.32
CA HIS A 266 -4.15 18.39 -23.78
C HIS A 266 -4.38 19.40 -22.65
N GLY A 267 -3.42 20.31 -22.50
CA GLY A 267 -3.52 21.52 -21.68
C GLY A 267 -2.43 22.52 -22.08
N PRO A 268 -2.76 23.81 -22.32
CA PRO A 268 -1.96 24.66 -23.20
C PRO A 268 -0.76 25.26 -22.46
N HIS A 269 0.45 24.91 -22.89
CA HIS A 269 1.56 25.85 -22.81
C HIS A 269 1.45 26.81 -24.01
N GLN A 270 0.63 27.86 -23.84
CA GLN A 270 0.83 29.08 -24.61
C GLN A 270 2.12 29.71 -24.07
N ASP A 271 3.20 29.58 -24.84
CA ASP A 271 4.36 30.43 -24.69
C ASP A 271 3.93 31.87 -25.00
N ASP A 272 3.81 32.68 -23.95
CA ASP A 272 3.88 34.13 -24.02
C ASP A 272 5.23 34.51 -24.65
N GLN A 273 5.22 34.81 -25.95
CA GLN A 273 6.29 35.62 -26.53
C GLN A 273 6.16 37.05 -26.01
N PRO A 274 7.19 37.64 -25.40
CA PRO A 274 7.18 39.07 -25.15
C PRO A 274 7.37 39.78 -26.48
N SER A 275 6.31 40.38 -26.99
CA SER A 275 6.36 41.38 -28.05
C SER A 275 7.11 42.61 -27.53
N GLY A 276 8.43 42.60 -27.65
CA GLY A 276 9.27 43.78 -27.49
C GLY A 276 9.14 44.68 -28.71
N ARG A 277 8.28 45.71 -28.61
CA ARG A 277 8.41 46.95 -29.37
C ARG A 277 9.15 47.96 -28.50
N VAL A 278 10.36 48.36 -28.92
CA VAL A 278 10.79 49.76 -29.11
C VAL A 278 11.80 49.76 -30.25
#